data_AF-A0A817JM86-F1
#
_entry.id   AF-A0A817JM86-F1
#
_cell.length_a   1.000
_cell.length_b   1.000
_cell.length_c   1.000
_cell.angle_alpha   90.00
_cell.angle_beta   90.00
_cell.angle_gamma   90.00
#
_symmetry.space_group_name_H-M   'P 1'
#
loop_
_entity.id
_entity.type
_entity.pdbx_description
1 polymer ?
#
loop_
_entity_poly.entity_id
_entity_poly.type
_entity_poly.pdbx_seq_one_letter_code
_entity_poly.pdbx_strand_id
1 'polypeptide(L)'
;MVQNQICIGIFIMFPCKRLLWVIKDKDESWTGEYFHDIILTQNVIPFLNNEDNVIDSDEVTFVHDKTPCIQANKTQHLLQDNNVKSWGNDIWPGNSPDLIVAQRIG
;
A
#
# COMPACT_ATOMS: atom_id res chain seq x y z
N MET A 1 7.44 -10.65 20.16
CA MET A 1 8.01 -9.81 19.09
C MET A 1 7.52 -8.40 19.32
N VAL A 2 8.42 -7.44 19.56
CA VAL A 2 8.04 -6.03 19.73
C VAL A 2 7.66 -5.51 18.36
N GLN A 3 6.38 -5.22 18.17
CA GLN A 3 5.86 -4.62 16.94
C GLN A 3 6.45 -3.20 16.87
N ASN A 4 7.39 -2.98 15.94
CA ASN A 4 8.05 -1.69 15.78
C ASN A 4 7.00 -0.68 15.30
N GLN A 5 6.52 0.19 16.21
CA GLN A 5 5.40 1.13 15.96
C GLN A 5 5.69 2.21 14.89
N ILE A 6 6.90 2.22 14.34
CA ILE A 6 7.42 3.26 13.45
C ILE A 6 7.24 2.89 11.96
N CYS A 7 7.04 1.60 11.64
CA CYS A 7 6.96 1.16 10.24
C CYS A 7 5.82 0.16 10.06
N ILE A 8 4.73 0.60 9.43
CA ILE A 8 3.62 -0.28 9.04
C ILE A 8 3.17 0.13 7.63
N GLY A 9 3.80 -0.48 6.63
CA GLY A 9 3.39 -0.33 5.23
C GLY A 9 4.52 -0.66 4.29
N ILE A 10 4.91 -1.93 4.20
CA ILE A 10 5.68 -2.40 3.04
C ILE A 10 4.66 -2.76 1.99
N PHE A 11 4.60 -1.96 0.94
CA PHE A 11 3.72 -2.19 -0.20
C PHE A 11 4.50 -2.93 -1.26
N ILE A 12 4.08 -4.16 -1.55
CA ILE A 12 4.74 -4.98 -2.55
C ILE A 12 3.95 -4.82 -3.83
N MET A 13 4.61 -4.22 -4.80
CA MET A 13 4.04 -3.82 -6.07
C MET A 13 4.77 -4.63 -7.13
N PHE A 14 4.05 -5.42 -7.91
CA PHE A 14 4.64 -6.22 -8.99
C PHE A 14 4.09 -5.74 -10.34
N PRO A 15 4.95 -5.59 -11.36
CA PRO A 15 6.43 -5.60 -11.33
C PRO A 15 7.06 -4.23 -10.97
N CYS A 16 7.91 -4.16 -9.94
CA CYS A 16 8.63 -2.94 -9.54
C CYS A 16 10.15 -2.99 -9.69
N LYS A 17 10.76 -1.85 -10.02
CA LYS A 17 12.21 -1.60 -10.07
C LYS A 17 12.77 -1.12 -8.73
N ARG A 18 11.93 -0.47 -7.91
CA ARG A 18 12.29 0.14 -6.63
C ARG A 18 11.33 -0.28 -5.51
N LEU A 19 11.69 0.01 -4.27
CA LEU A 19 10.85 -0.18 -3.10
C LEU A 19 10.44 1.18 -2.52
N LEU A 20 9.20 1.29 -2.03
CA LEU A 20 8.66 2.46 -1.36
C LEU A 20 8.41 2.14 0.12
N TRP A 21 8.79 3.07 0.99
CA TRP A 21 8.58 3.01 2.44
C TRP A 21 8.09 4.38 2.89
N VAL A 22 7.00 4.43 3.65
CA VAL A 22 6.50 5.66 4.27
C VAL A 22 6.70 5.55 5.76
N ILE A 23 7.55 6.42 6.31
CA ILE A 23 7.82 6.51 7.75
C ILE A 23 7.06 7.72 8.27
N LYS A 24 6.19 7.48 9.26
CA LYS A 24 5.38 8.49 9.90
C LYS A 24 6.17 9.20 11.00
N ASP A 25 5.96 10.49 11.20
CA ASP A 25 6.57 11.21 12.32
C ASP A 25 5.99 10.76 13.66
N LYS A 26 6.75 10.99 14.74
CA LYS A 26 6.43 10.46 16.08
C LYS A 26 5.05 10.88 16.60
N ASP A 27 4.61 12.08 16.26
CA ASP A 27 3.39 12.69 16.82
C ASP A 27 2.16 12.55 15.91
N GLU A 28 2.33 12.02 14.69
CA GLU A 28 1.20 11.78 13.80
C GLU A 28 0.40 10.54 14.23
N SER A 29 -0.84 10.42 13.79
CA SER A 29 -1.67 9.24 14.06
C SER A 29 -1.95 8.47 12.77
N TRP A 30 -1.99 7.15 12.86
CA TRP A 30 -2.42 6.29 11.76
C TRP A 30 -3.94 6.38 11.58
N THR A 31 -4.41 7.47 10.99
CA THR A 31 -5.83 7.69 10.67
C THR A 31 -6.13 7.25 9.25
N GLY A 32 -7.42 7.07 8.94
CA GLY A 32 -7.85 6.86 7.55
C GLY A 32 -7.49 8.04 6.64
N GLU A 33 -7.48 9.26 7.17
CA GLU A 33 -7.06 10.47 6.46
C GLU A 33 -5.56 10.45 6.15
N TYR A 34 -4.71 10.11 7.13
CA TYR A 34 -3.27 9.94 6.90
C TYR A 34 -2.99 8.88 5.83
N PHE A 35 -3.72 7.75 5.89
CA PHE A 35 -3.62 6.71 4.89
C PHE A 35 -4.00 7.22 3.48
N HIS A 36 -5.11 7.94 3.37
CA HIS A 36 -5.60 8.46 2.10
C HIS A 36 -4.69 9.54 1.50
N ASP A 37 -4.32 10.53 2.31
CA ASP A 37 -3.64 11.74 1.82
C ASP A 37 -2.14 11.52 1.72
N ILE A 38 -1.51 10.98 2.77
CA ILE A 38 -0.06 10.81 2.80
C ILE A 38 0.35 9.52 2.10
N ILE A 39 -0.20 8.38 2.52
CA ILE A 39 0.27 7.09 1.99
C ILE A 39 -0.15 6.93 0.53
N LEU A 40 -1.43 7.07 0.21
CA LEU A 40 -1.89 6.84 -1.17
C LEU A 40 -1.59 8.01 -2.10
N THR A 41 -2.13 9.19 -1.79
CA THR A 41 -2.14 10.32 -2.73
C THR A 41 -0.73 10.88 -2.95
N GLN A 42 0.06 11.06 -1.89
CA GLN A 42 1.39 11.66 -2.02
C GLN A 42 2.49 10.66 -2.36
N ASN A 43 2.33 9.37 -2.02
CA ASN A 43 3.42 8.40 -2.12
C ASN A 43 3.11 7.24 -3.08
N VAL A 44 2.14 6.37 -2.76
CA VAL A 44 1.90 5.14 -3.51
C VAL A 44 1.46 5.40 -4.95
N ILE A 45 0.47 6.27 -5.19
CA ILE A 45 -0.07 6.50 -6.53
C ILE A 45 1.01 7.13 -7.44
N PRO A 46 1.72 8.21 -7.04
CA PRO A 46 2.83 8.74 -7.85
C PRO A 46 3.96 7.74 -8.07
N PHE A 47 4.23 6.86 -7.09
CA PHE A 47 5.24 5.83 -7.24
C PHE A 47 4.88 4.82 -8.32
N LEU A 48 3.63 4.36 -8.33
CA LEU A 48 3.10 3.38 -9.29
C LEU A 48 3.00 3.93 -10.71
N ASN A 49 2.69 5.22 -10.85
CA ASN A 49 2.56 5.89 -12.14
C ASN A 49 3.90 6.40 -12.71
N ASN A 50 5.03 5.96 -12.16
CA ASN A 50 6.35 6.38 -12.59
C ASN A 50 7.15 5.17 -13.13
N GLU A 51 7.41 5.17 -14.43
CA GLU A 51 8.18 4.13 -15.12
C GLU A 51 9.63 4.01 -14.64
N ASP A 52 10.20 4.97 -13.92
CA ASP A 52 11.50 4.81 -13.27
C ASP A 52 11.42 3.90 -12.03
N ASN A 53 10.23 3.77 -11.44
CA ASN A 53 9.98 3.00 -10.23
C ASN A 53 9.38 1.62 -10.52
N VAL A 54 8.62 1.49 -11.62
CA VAL A 54 7.94 0.25 -12.03
C VAL A 54 8.41 -0.22 -13.41
N ILE A 55 8.18 -1.49 -13.76
CA ILE A 55 8.54 -1.98 -15.10
C ILE A 55 7.57 -1.42 -16.15
N ASP A 56 6.28 -1.46 -15.83
CA ASP A 56 5.18 -0.93 -16.65
C ASP A 56 4.09 -0.42 -15.69
N SER A 57 3.73 0.86 -15.80
CA SER A 57 2.71 1.49 -14.95
C SER A 57 1.29 1.03 -15.28
N ASP A 58 1.05 0.50 -16.48
CA ASP A 58 -0.25 -0.03 -16.85
C ASP A 58 -0.46 -1.47 -16.35
N GLU A 59 0.64 -2.19 -16.05
CA GLU A 59 0.58 -3.58 -15.54
C GLU A 59 0.78 -3.71 -14.03
N VAL A 60 1.24 -2.65 -13.35
CA VAL A 60 1.54 -2.72 -11.92
C VAL A 60 0.28 -2.94 -11.08
N THR A 61 0.37 -3.87 -10.13
CA THR A 61 -0.72 -4.16 -9.19
C THR A 61 -0.32 -3.79 -7.76
N PHE A 62 -1.18 -3.02 -7.10
CA PHE A 62 -1.06 -2.64 -5.70
C PHE A 62 -1.63 -3.74 -4.81
N VAL A 63 -0.75 -4.50 -4.13
CA VAL A 63 -1.14 -5.61 -3.26
C VAL A 63 -1.22 -5.16 -1.81
N HIS A 64 -2.32 -5.47 -1.12
CA HIS A 64 -2.56 -5.00 0.25
C HIS A 64 -3.46 -5.93 1.07
N ASP A 65 -3.54 -5.68 2.38
CA ASP A 65 -4.43 -6.43 3.29
C ASP A 65 -5.87 -5.87 3.34
N LYS A 66 -6.72 -6.41 4.22
CA LYS A 66 -8.13 -6.00 4.34
C LYS A 66 -8.36 -4.89 5.36
N THR A 67 -7.37 -4.04 5.62
CA THR A 67 -7.52 -2.97 6.61
C THR A 67 -8.68 -2.02 6.26
N PRO A 68 -9.44 -1.53 7.27
CA PRO A 68 -10.62 -0.69 7.03
C PRO A 68 -10.35 0.57 6.20
N CYS A 69 -9.16 1.17 6.33
CA CYS A 69 -8.78 2.36 5.55
C CYS A 69 -8.68 2.08 4.05
N ILE A 70 -8.26 0.87 3.65
CA ILE A 70 -8.18 0.48 2.24
C ILE A 70 -9.57 0.15 1.71
N GLN A 71 -10.41 -0.49 2.51
CA GLN A 71 -11.78 -0.88 2.13
C GLN A 71 -12.76 0.32 2.08
N ALA A 72 -12.38 1.49 2.58
CA ALA A 72 -13.23 2.67 2.57
C ALA A 72 -13.55 3.10 1.12
N ASN A 73 -14.82 3.42 0.85
CA ASN A 73 -15.28 3.81 -0.51
C ASN A 73 -14.44 4.95 -1.11
N LYS A 74 -14.07 5.95 -0.30
CA LYS A 74 -13.24 7.07 -0.76
C LYS A 74 -11.89 6.58 -1.30
N THR A 75 -11.26 5.64 -0.60
CA THR A 75 -10.00 5.03 -1.00
C THR A 75 -10.14 4.19 -2.27
N GLN A 76 -11.21 3.38 -2.37
CA GLN A 76 -11.48 2.55 -3.54
C GLN A 76 -11.71 3.41 -4.80
N HIS A 77 -12.50 4.48 -4.69
CA HIS A 77 -12.68 5.43 -5.79
C HIS A 77 -11.36 6.14 -6.15
N LEU A 78 -10.56 6.56 -5.16
CA LEU A 78 -9.25 7.18 -5.43
C LEU A 78 -8.34 6.28 -6.27
N LEU A 79 -8.26 4.98 -5.93
CA LEU A 79 -7.46 4.02 -6.68
C LEU A 79 -8.00 3.81 -8.10
N GLN A 80 -9.33 3.71 -8.25
CA GLN A 80 -9.99 3.56 -9.56
C GLN A 80 -9.78 4.78 -10.45
N ASP A 81 -9.95 5.99 -9.92
CA ASP A 81 -9.79 7.26 -10.66
C ASP A 81 -8.35 7.47 -11.15
N ASN A 82 -7.38 6.83 -10.50
CA ASN A 82 -5.96 6.86 -10.87
C ASN A 82 -5.51 5.62 -11.65
N ASN A 83 -6.45 4.78 -12.13
CA ASN A 83 -6.18 3.54 -12.85
C ASN A 83 -5.27 2.54 -12.10
N VAL A 84 -5.23 2.62 -10.77
CA VAL A 84 -4.43 1.70 -9.96
C VAL A 84 -5.18 0.37 -9.84
N LYS A 85 -4.63 -0.68 -10.46
CA LYS A 85 -5.07 -2.05 -10.23
C LYS A 85 -4.76 -2.44 -8.80
N SER A 86 -5.77 -2.76 -8.00
CA SER A 86 -5.60 -3.20 -6.63
C SER A 86 -5.96 -4.67 -6.48
N TRP A 87 -5.23 -5.35 -5.59
CA TRP A 87 -5.49 -6.74 -5.28
C TRP A 87 -5.35 -7.00 -3.79
N GLY A 88 -6.44 -7.45 -3.16
CA GLY A 88 -6.57 -7.52 -1.70
C GLY A 88 -7.01 -8.87 -1.15
N ASN A 89 -7.09 -8.93 0.18
CA ASN A 89 -7.54 -10.09 0.97
C ASN A 89 -9.05 -10.43 0.86
N ASP A 90 -9.78 -9.79 -0.04
CA ASP A 90 -11.09 -10.23 -0.51
C ASP A 90 -10.99 -11.27 -1.63
N ILE A 91 -9.86 -11.27 -2.36
CA ILE A 91 -9.52 -12.28 -3.37
C ILE A 91 -8.55 -13.33 -2.77
N TRP A 92 -7.77 -12.95 -1.75
CA TRP A 92 -6.87 -13.82 -0.97
C TRP A 92 -7.55 -14.35 0.33
N PRO A 93 -7.26 -15.57 0.83
CA PRO A 93 -7.81 -16.05 2.09
C PRO A 93 -7.48 -15.14 3.29
N GLY A 94 -8.49 -14.85 4.12
CA GLY A 94 -8.32 -14.05 5.34
C GLY A 94 -7.46 -14.76 6.39
N ASN A 95 -6.71 -13.99 7.19
CA ASN A 95 -5.74 -14.46 8.19
C ASN A 95 -4.52 -15.22 7.65
N SER A 96 -4.01 -14.82 6.47
CA SER A 96 -2.76 -15.35 5.91
C SER A 96 -1.62 -14.33 5.90
N PRO A 97 -1.11 -13.94 7.09
CA PRO A 97 0.00 -13.00 7.23
C PRO A 97 1.28 -13.47 6.53
N ASP A 98 1.47 -14.78 6.46
CA ASP A 98 2.61 -15.47 5.86
C ASP A 98 2.74 -15.26 4.36
N LEU A 99 1.66 -14.84 3.70
CA LEU A 99 1.55 -14.62 2.27
C LEU A 99 1.72 -13.15 1.86
N ILE A 100 1.68 -12.24 2.84
CA ILE A 100 2.13 -10.86 2.65
C ILE A 100 3.64 -10.86 2.87
N VAL A 101 4.42 -10.87 1.78
CA VAL A 101 5.90 -10.90 1.83
C VAL A 101 6.46 -9.76 2.71
N ALA A 102 5.73 -8.64 2.78
CA ALA A 102 5.99 -7.50 3.64
C ALA A 102 6.02 -7.82 5.15
N GLN A 103 5.28 -8.83 5.62
CA GLN A 103 5.28 -9.19 7.05
C GLN A 103 6.52 -9.95 7.50
N ARG A 104 7.33 -10.46 6.56
CA ARG A 104 8.61 -11.14 6.86
C ARG A 104 9.80 -10.19 6.79
N ILE A 105 9.56 -8.93 6.47
CA ILE A 105 10.59 -7.90 6.36
C ILE A 105 10.49 -7.04 7.63
N GLY A 106 11.25 -7.44 8.67
CA GLY A 106 11.26 -6.80 9.98
C GLY A 106 12.28 -7.44 10.91
#